data_AF-A0A166AB70-F1
#
_entry.id   AF-A0A166AB70-F1
#
_cell.length_a   1.000
_cell.length_b   1.000
_cell.length_c   1.000
_cell.angle_alpha   90.00
_cell.angle_beta   90.00
_cell.angle_gamma   90.00
#
_symmetry.space_group_name_H-M   'P 1'
#
loop_
_entity.id
_entity.type
_entity.pdbx_description
1 polymer ?
#
loop_
_entity_poly.entity_id
_entity_poly.type
_entity_poly.pdbx_seq_one_letter_code
_entity_poly.pdbx_strand_id
1 'polypeptide(L)'
;MRLLAWVIFAIASGYIFWMMIIVGIVYLQLLDGYALHVTFKNYPWVDYVSAFGTILAAFGAVAAALIALFLERVRSKREAEAKRSMSSFYLSDICLYLEALFNAYQDLWVLAHDQREPTLSCLVSHELIREANFKVPDFPRDSADKLAQAVVFYSVEQAKAVQIFRSIQSMHTRASSMMMQTDDWGCSLLSDVEEIASVYSSVCSLFDWARRKKNGYGKVPYPLESALLNMGANEQIQAALAKFWNDT
;
A
#
# COMPACT_ATOMS: atom_id res chain seq x y z
N MET A 1 4.52 -2.99 24.02
CA MET A 1 4.44 -3.42 25.43
C MET A 1 5.64 -2.97 26.27
N ARG A 2 6.90 -3.22 25.85
CA ARG A 2 8.09 -2.83 26.64
C ARG A 2 8.13 -1.35 27.08
N LEU A 3 7.82 -0.40 26.19
CA LEU A 3 7.87 1.04 26.52
C LEU A 3 6.82 1.46 27.57
N LEU A 4 5.62 0.90 27.50
CA LEU A 4 4.55 1.14 28.48
C LEU A 4 4.95 0.63 29.87
N ALA A 5 5.58 -0.56 29.93
CA ALA A 5 6.08 -1.12 31.18
C ALA A 5 7.17 -0.23 31.82
N TRP A 6 8.07 0.34 31.02
CA TRP A 6 9.07 1.29 31.50
C TRP A 6 8.47 2.59 32.03
N VAL A 7 7.42 3.12 31.37
CA VAL A 7 6.72 4.31 31.84
C VAL A 7 6.01 4.04 33.18
N ILE A 8 5.29 2.92 33.30
CA ILE A 8 4.63 2.53 34.55
C ILE A 8 5.66 2.31 35.66
N PHE A 9 6.77 1.64 35.35
CA PHE A 9 7.86 1.43 36.30
C PHE A 9 8.46 2.75 36.80
N ALA A 10 8.73 3.70 35.91
CA ALA A 10 9.27 5.01 36.26
C ALA A 10 8.33 5.81 37.18
N ILE A 11 7.01 5.76 36.92
CA ILE A 11 5.99 6.40 37.76
C ILE A 11 5.96 5.75 39.14
N ALA A 12 5.94 4.41 39.20
CA ALA A 12 5.89 3.67 40.45
C ALA A 12 7.17 3.87 41.30
N SER A 13 8.36 3.82 40.68
CA SER A 13 9.62 4.07 41.37
C SER A 13 9.73 5.50 41.88
N GLY A 14 9.26 6.48 41.09
CA GLY A 14 9.20 7.87 41.51
C GLY A 14 8.30 8.07 42.73
N TYR A 15 7.13 7.45 42.74
CA TYR A 15 6.20 7.49 43.88
C TYR A 15 6.80 6.86 45.14
N ILE A 16 7.41 5.66 45.03
CA ILE A 16 8.01 4.95 46.16
C ILE A 16 9.18 5.77 46.75
N PHE A 17 10.06 6.28 45.88
CA PHE A 17 11.15 7.15 46.30
C PHE A 17 10.64 8.37 47.06
N TRP A 18 9.53 8.96 46.61
CA TRP A 18 8.92 10.12 47.24
C TRP A 18 8.31 9.82 48.62
N MET A 19 7.61 8.69 48.76
CA MET A 19 7.10 8.24 50.06
C MET A 19 8.23 8.02 51.07
N MET A 20 9.39 7.52 50.62
CA MET A 20 10.56 7.36 51.49
C MET A 20 11.15 8.69 51.97
N ILE A 21 11.14 9.73 51.12
CA ILE A 21 11.59 11.08 51.53
C ILE A 21 10.67 11.66 52.61
N ILE A 22 9.34 11.56 52.45
CA ILE A 22 8.41 12.05 53.48
C ILE A 22 8.64 11.33 54.80
N VAL A 23 8.68 10.00 54.77
CA VAL A 23 8.89 9.19 55.98
C VAL A 23 10.22 9.57 56.63
N GLY A 24 11.28 9.77 55.86
CA GLY A 24 12.58 10.24 56.36
C GLY A 24 12.51 11.60 57.03
N ILE A 25 11.82 12.58 56.42
CA ILE A 25 11.65 13.93 57.00
C ILE A 25 10.83 13.87 58.29
N VAL A 26 9.71 13.13 58.30
CA VAL A 26 8.85 12.96 59.49
C VAL A 26 9.64 12.27 60.61
N TYR A 27 10.43 11.25 60.28
CA TYR A 27 11.27 10.54 61.23
C TYR A 27 12.36 11.45 61.83
N LEU A 28 13.00 12.29 61.01
CA LEU A 28 13.98 13.28 61.47
C LEU A 28 13.33 14.35 62.37
N GLN A 29 12.10 14.77 62.08
CA GLN A 29 11.33 15.68 62.94
C GLN A 29 11.01 15.07 64.31
N LEU A 30 10.79 13.75 64.36
CA LEU A 30 10.52 13.01 65.59
C LEU A 30 11.77 12.78 66.45
N LEU A 31 12.95 12.69 65.84
CA LEU A 31 14.23 12.43 66.52
C LEU A 31 14.85 13.68 67.15
N ASP A 32 14.78 14.84 66.48
CA ASP A 32 15.39 16.08 66.97
C ASP A 32 14.32 17.11 67.35
N GLY A 33 13.95 17.13 68.63
CA GLY A 33 12.90 17.99 69.17
C GLY A 33 13.05 19.51 68.98
N TYR A 34 14.16 20.04 68.43
CA TYR A 34 14.38 21.49 68.37
C TYR A 34 15.15 22.08 67.17
N ALA A 35 15.90 21.32 66.36
CA ALA A 35 16.80 21.92 65.36
C ALA A 35 16.18 22.10 63.96
N LEU A 36 15.31 21.18 63.52
CA LEU A 36 14.66 21.28 62.19
C LEU A 36 13.55 22.34 62.14
N HIS A 37 13.06 22.74 63.31
CA HIS A 37 11.95 23.69 63.44
C HIS A 37 12.36 25.13 63.03
N VAL A 38 13.66 25.47 63.05
CA VAL A 38 14.16 26.81 62.70
C VAL A 38 14.31 27.00 61.19
N THR A 39 14.71 25.96 60.46
CA THR A 39 14.95 26.04 59.00
C THR A 39 13.65 26.02 58.18
N PHE A 40 12.59 25.39 58.70
CA PHE A 40 11.29 25.29 58.03
C PHE A 40 10.21 26.23 58.60
N LYS A 41 10.50 27.03 59.63
CA LYS A 41 9.51 27.95 60.23
C LYS A 41 8.99 29.02 59.26
N ASN A 42 9.82 29.40 58.29
CA ASN A 42 9.56 30.51 57.38
C ASN A 42 9.08 30.08 55.99
N TYR A 43 9.07 28.78 55.70
CA TYR A 43 8.43 28.24 54.50
C TYR A 43 7.16 27.52 54.96
N PRO A 44 5.96 28.10 54.77
CA PRO A 44 4.75 27.38 55.11
C PRO A 44 4.75 26.10 54.28
N TRP A 45 4.56 24.97 54.95
CA TRP A 45 4.49 23.63 54.34
C TRP A 45 3.65 23.60 53.04
N VAL A 46 2.64 24.46 52.97
CA VAL A 46 1.78 24.72 51.81
C VAL A 46 2.57 25.13 50.55
N ASP A 47 3.59 25.98 50.65
CA ASP A 47 4.40 26.43 49.51
C ASP A 47 5.30 25.29 48.97
N TYR A 48 5.73 24.40 49.86
CA TYR A 48 6.48 23.21 49.47
C TYR A 48 5.56 22.24 48.72
N VAL A 49 4.36 21.96 49.26
CA VAL A 49 3.38 21.09 48.58
C VAL A 49 2.92 21.68 47.25
N SER A 50 2.75 23.01 47.15
CA SER A 50 2.30 23.66 45.91
C SER A 50 3.38 23.67 44.82
N ALA A 51 4.65 23.91 45.17
CA ALA A 51 5.78 23.82 44.24
C ALA A 51 5.99 22.39 43.73
N PHE A 52 5.79 21.38 44.57
CA PHE A 52 5.89 19.98 44.14
C PHE A 52 4.65 19.52 43.35
N GLY A 53 3.46 20.00 43.70
CA GLY A 53 2.23 19.76 42.94
C GLY A 53 2.33 20.30 41.50
N THR A 54 2.96 21.46 41.32
CA THR A 54 3.23 22.03 39.98
C THR A 54 4.27 21.22 39.20
N ILE A 55 5.34 20.73 39.84
CA ILE A 55 6.31 19.82 39.19
C ILE A 55 5.62 18.50 38.77
N LEU A 56 4.82 17.89 39.65
CA LEU A 56 4.12 16.64 39.35
C LEU A 56 3.12 16.83 38.20
N ALA A 57 2.39 17.95 38.19
CA ALA A 57 1.49 18.32 37.11
C ALA A 57 2.25 18.53 35.79
N ALA A 58 3.42 19.17 35.81
CA ALA A 58 4.27 19.33 34.63
C ALA A 58 4.77 17.98 34.08
N PHE A 59 5.21 17.07 34.95
CA PHE A 59 5.59 15.70 34.54
C PHE A 59 4.40 14.91 33.99
N GLY A 60 3.23 15.02 34.61
CA GLY A 60 1.99 14.42 34.12
C GLY A 60 1.62 14.92 32.72
N ALA A 61 1.75 16.23 32.48
CA ALA A 61 1.51 16.83 31.17
C ALA A 61 2.50 16.34 30.10
N VAL A 62 3.80 16.26 30.42
CA VAL A 62 4.82 15.73 29.50
C VAL A 62 4.59 14.25 29.19
N ALA A 63 4.29 13.44 30.20
CA ALA A 63 3.98 12.02 30.00
C ALA A 63 2.73 11.83 29.13
N ALA A 64 1.67 12.62 29.36
CA ALA A 64 0.47 12.60 28.54
C ALA A 64 0.76 12.98 27.08
N ALA A 65 1.58 14.02 26.84
CA ALA A 65 1.99 14.42 25.50
C ALA A 65 2.80 13.32 24.78
N LEU A 66 3.72 12.65 25.48
CA LEU A 66 4.48 11.53 24.92
C LEU A 66 3.60 10.33 24.58
N ILE A 67 2.60 10.02 25.42
CA ILE A 67 1.62 8.97 25.15
C ILE A 67 0.76 9.33 23.95
N ALA A 68 0.30 10.58 23.84
CA ALA A 68 -0.47 11.07 22.70
C ALA A 68 0.31 10.93 21.38
N LEU A 69 1.57 11.39 21.35
CA LEU A 69 2.46 11.23 20.19
C LEU A 69 2.70 9.75 19.83
N PHE A 70 2.85 8.89 20.84
CA PHE A 70 3.00 7.45 20.61
C PHE A 70 1.75 6.83 20.00
N LEU A 71 0.56 7.16 20.53
CA LEU A 71 -0.72 6.69 20.03
C LEU A 71 -0.96 7.18 18.59
N GLU A 72 -0.65 8.43 18.29
CA GLU A 72 -0.74 9.00 16.95
C GLU A 72 0.20 8.26 15.98
N ARG A 73 1.42 7.94 16.41
CA ARG A 73 2.36 7.16 15.60
C ARG A 73 1.92 5.72 15.37
N VAL A 74 1.25 5.10 16.34
CA VAL A 74 0.67 3.75 16.17
C VAL A 74 -0.53 3.81 15.23
N ARG A 75 -1.38 4.83 15.36
CA ARG A 75 -2.55 5.05 14.50
C ARG A 75 -2.13 5.28 13.05
N SER A 76 -1.19 6.19 12.79
CA SER A 76 -0.71 6.47 11.43
C SER A 76 -0.09 5.24 10.76
N LYS A 77 0.63 4.39 11.53
CA LYS A 77 1.12 3.10 11.02
C LYS A 77 -0.02 2.16 10.64
N ARG A 78 -1.05 2.02 11.46
CA ARG A 78 -2.22 1.18 11.16
C ARG A 78 -2.99 1.68 9.93
N GLU A 79 -3.18 2.98 9.81
CA GLU A 79 -3.83 3.59 8.65
C GLU A 79 -3.01 3.38 7.36
N ALA A 80 -1.69 3.52 7.43
CA ALA A 80 -0.80 3.22 6.30
C ALA A 80 -0.85 1.74 5.89
N GLU A 81 -0.89 0.82 6.86
CA GLU A 81 -1.03 -0.61 6.61
C GLU A 81 -2.40 -0.98 6.01
N ALA A 82 -3.47 -0.39 6.52
CA ALA A 82 -4.81 -0.56 5.97
C ALA A 82 -4.87 -0.07 4.52
N LYS A 83 -4.32 1.11 4.21
CA LYS A 83 -4.23 1.65 2.84
C LYS A 83 -3.45 0.72 1.91
N ARG A 84 -2.32 0.17 2.35
CA ARG A 84 -1.54 -0.82 1.58
C ARG A 84 -2.31 -2.10 1.31
N SER A 85 -3.03 -2.62 2.31
CA SER A 85 -3.89 -3.79 2.11
C SER A 85 -5.06 -3.50 1.16
N MET A 86 -5.59 -2.28 1.18
CA MET A 86 -6.62 -1.87 0.22
C MET A 86 -6.04 -1.77 -1.20
N SER A 87 -4.78 -1.34 -1.36
CA SER A 87 -4.10 -1.31 -2.66
C SER A 87 -4.08 -2.68 -3.35
N SER A 88 -3.91 -3.79 -2.62
CA SER A 88 -3.94 -5.13 -3.23
C SER A 88 -5.31 -5.51 -3.79
N PHE A 89 -6.40 -5.02 -3.21
CA PHE A 89 -7.73 -5.23 -3.77
C PHE A 89 -7.89 -4.48 -5.09
N TYR A 90 -7.52 -3.19 -5.12
CA TYR A 90 -7.63 -2.39 -6.35
C TYR A 90 -6.70 -2.87 -7.46
N LEU A 91 -5.50 -3.33 -7.12
CA LEU A 91 -4.58 -3.95 -8.08
C LEU A 91 -5.17 -5.25 -8.66
N SER A 92 -6.00 -5.98 -7.91
CA SER A 92 -6.68 -7.18 -8.41
C SER A 92 -7.69 -6.84 -9.50
N ASP A 93 -8.46 -5.77 -9.34
CA ASP A 93 -9.41 -5.33 -10.37
C ASP A 93 -8.70 -4.90 -11.65
N ILE A 94 -7.53 -4.26 -11.51
CA ILE A 94 -6.67 -3.89 -12.65
C ILE A 94 -6.13 -5.15 -13.35
N CYS A 95 -5.73 -6.18 -12.62
CA CYS A 95 -5.31 -7.45 -13.21
C CYS A 95 -6.45 -8.13 -13.97
N LEU A 96 -7.67 -8.16 -13.41
CA LEU A 96 -8.84 -8.73 -14.08
C LEU A 96 -9.16 -7.97 -15.37
N TYR A 97 -9.04 -6.65 -15.36
CA TYR A 97 -9.18 -5.84 -16.57
C TYR A 97 -8.12 -6.19 -17.62
N LEU A 98 -6.85 -6.29 -17.23
CA LEU A 98 -5.76 -6.64 -18.15
C LEU A 98 -5.91 -8.05 -18.73
N GLU A 99 -6.37 -9.01 -17.93
CA GLU A 99 -6.69 -10.37 -18.38
C GLU A 99 -7.84 -10.38 -19.39
N ALA A 100 -8.93 -9.66 -19.11
CA ALA A 100 -10.04 -9.54 -20.04
C ALA A 100 -9.61 -8.88 -21.36
N LEU A 101 -8.77 -7.84 -21.29
CA LEU A 101 -8.25 -7.16 -22.46
C LEU A 101 -7.34 -8.09 -23.26
N PHE A 102 -6.42 -8.81 -22.59
CA PHE A 102 -5.55 -9.80 -23.23
C PHE A 102 -6.34 -10.88 -23.97
N ASN A 103 -7.37 -11.45 -23.33
CA ASN A 103 -8.21 -12.47 -23.95
C ASN A 103 -8.93 -11.93 -25.20
N ALA A 104 -9.43 -10.69 -25.17
CA ALA A 104 -10.03 -10.06 -26.33
C ALA A 104 -9.04 -9.90 -27.50
N TYR A 105 -7.79 -9.53 -27.22
CA TYR A 105 -6.74 -9.48 -28.24
C TYR A 105 -6.33 -10.87 -28.73
N GLN A 106 -6.28 -11.86 -27.84
CA GLN A 106 -5.96 -13.25 -28.20
C GLN A 106 -7.00 -13.84 -29.16
N ASP A 107 -8.29 -13.67 -28.88
CA ASP A 107 -9.37 -14.13 -29.76
C ASP A 107 -9.22 -13.52 -31.17
N LEU A 108 -8.86 -12.25 -31.21
CA LEU A 108 -8.63 -11.51 -32.44
C LEU A 108 -7.37 -11.98 -33.18
N TRP A 109 -6.31 -12.33 -32.46
CA TRP A 109 -5.09 -12.94 -33.02
C TRP A 109 -5.36 -14.28 -33.69
N VAL A 110 -6.11 -15.15 -33.01
CA VAL A 110 -6.44 -16.51 -33.50
C VAL A 110 -7.20 -16.42 -34.81
N LEU A 111 -8.23 -15.57 -34.89
CA LEU A 111 -9.00 -15.37 -36.12
C LEU A 111 -8.16 -14.76 -37.25
N ALA A 112 -7.23 -13.85 -36.93
CA ALA A 112 -6.32 -13.27 -37.91
C ALA A 112 -5.35 -14.31 -38.48
N HIS A 113 -4.88 -15.26 -37.65
CA HIS A 113 -3.99 -16.34 -38.07
C HIS A 113 -4.69 -17.44 -38.88
N ASP A 114 -5.97 -17.71 -38.60
CA ASP A 114 -6.74 -18.70 -39.36
C ASP A 114 -7.08 -18.23 -40.79
N GLN A 115 -7.10 -16.91 -41.04
CA GLN A 115 -7.51 -16.33 -42.33
C GLN A 115 -6.37 -15.94 -43.28
N ARG A 116 -5.10 -15.85 -42.86
CA ARG A 116 -3.95 -15.44 -43.71
C ARG A 116 -2.62 -16.09 -43.30
N GLU A 117 -1.66 -16.16 -44.23
CA GLU A 117 -0.25 -16.52 -43.92
C GLU A 117 0.29 -15.64 -42.77
N PRO A 118 1.08 -16.21 -41.84
CA PRO A 118 1.46 -15.61 -40.57
C PRO A 118 2.48 -14.48 -40.80
N THR A 119 1.99 -13.30 -41.19
CA THR A 119 2.78 -12.08 -41.21
C THR A 119 2.46 -11.28 -39.95
N LEU A 120 3.52 -10.94 -39.20
CA LEU A 120 3.50 -10.20 -37.92
C LEU A 120 2.81 -8.82 -38.01
N SER A 121 2.46 -8.35 -39.22
CA SER A 121 1.79 -7.09 -39.50
C SER A 121 0.39 -7.29 -40.09
N CYS A 122 -0.40 -8.22 -39.57
CA CYS A 122 -1.78 -8.38 -40.01
C CYS A 122 -2.57 -7.13 -39.61
N LEU A 123 -2.84 -6.25 -40.59
CA LEU A 123 -3.82 -5.18 -40.45
C LEU A 123 -5.15 -5.83 -40.07
N VAL A 124 -5.68 -5.46 -38.91
CA VAL A 124 -6.94 -5.99 -38.40
C VAL A 124 -8.06 -5.31 -39.18
N SER A 125 -8.78 -6.08 -40.00
CA SER A 125 -9.95 -5.57 -40.71
C SER A 125 -11.16 -5.44 -39.77
N HIS A 126 -12.06 -4.52 -40.08
CA HIS A 126 -13.31 -4.36 -39.35
C HIS A 126 -14.20 -5.63 -39.38
N GLU A 127 -14.07 -6.44 -40.43
CA GLU A 127 -14.78 -7.71 -40.55
C GLU A 127 -14.30 -8.72 -39.50
N LEU A 128 -12.99 -8.77 -39.27
CA LEU A 128 -12.35 -9.66 -38.29
C LEU A 128 -12.67 -9.24 -36.85
N ILE A 129 -12.75 -7.94 -36.57
CA ILE A 129 -13.23 -7.39 -35.29
C ILE A 129 -14.67 -7.83 -35.01
N ARG A 130 -15.53 -7.79 -36.04
CA ARG A 130 -16.93 -8.20 -35.92
C ARG A 130 -17.07 -9.70 -35.72
N GLU A 131 -16.29 -10.50 -36.44
CA GLU A 131 -16.26 -11.96 -36.32
C GLU A 131 -15.74 -12.42 -34.95
N ALA A 132 -14.71 -11.73 -34.44
CA ALA A 132 -14.18 -11.94 -33.09
C ALA A 132 -15.16 -11.51 -31.98
N ASN A 133 -16.26 -10.83 -32.32
CA ASN A 133 -17.16 -10.20 -31.35
C ASN A 133 -16.35 -9.37 -30.32
N PHE A 134 -15.35 -8.64 -30.82
CA PHE A 134 -14.39 -7.94 -29.98
C PHE A 134 -15.11 -6.92 -29.10
N LYS A 135 -14.92 -7.06 -27.79
CA LYS A 135 -15.49 -6.16 -26.79
C LYS A 135 -14.38 -5.65 -25.90
N VAL A 136 -14.30 -4.34 -25.79
CA VAL A 136 -13.40 -3.70 -24.84
C VAL A 136 -14.03 -3.80 -23.44
N PRO A 137 -13.34 -4.39 -22.46
CA PRO A 137 -13.83 -4.41 -21.09
C PRO A 137 -13.90 -2.99 -20.52
N ASP A 138 -14.83 -2.77 -19.59
CA ASP A 138 -14.95 -1.49 -18.90
C ASP A 138 -13.70 -1.21 -18.05
N PHE A 139 -13.09 -0.04 -18.23
CA PHE A 139 -11.93 0.36 -17.44
C PHE A 139 -12.34 0.57 -15.97
N PRO A 140 -11.70 -0.08 -14.97
CA PRO A 140 -12.07 0.01 -13.56
C PRO A 140 -11.61 1.34 -12.93
N ARG A 141 -12.23 2.45 -13.35
CA ARG A 141 -11.92 3.83 -12.93
C ARG A 141 -11.93 3.99 -11.42
N ASP A 142 -12.96 3.48 -10.75
CA ASP A 142 -13.08 3.55 -9.30
C ASP A 142 -11.90 2.92 -8.56
N SER A 143 -11.42 1.76 -9.04
CA SER A 143 -10.28 1.07 -8.44
C SER A 143 -8.96 1.77 -8.78
N ALA A 144 -8.81 2.32 -9.98
CA ALA A 144 -7.67 3.14 -10.35
C ALA A 144 -7.57 4.42 -9.48
N ASP A 145 -8.69 5.12 -9.27
CA ASP A 145 -8.75 6.34 -8.45
C ASP A 145 -8.44 6.04 -6.98
N LYS A 146 -9.03 4.98 -6.43
CA LYS A 146 -8.77 4.56 -5.04
C LYS A 146 -7.33 4.08 -4.85
N LEU A 147 -6.73 3.42 -5.85
CA LEU A 147 -5.32 3.05 -5.82
C LEU A 147 -4.43 4.29 -5.86
N ALA A 148 -4.71 5.28 -6.72
CA ALA A 148 -3.98 6.55 -6.78
C ALA A 148 -3.98 7.28 -5.43
N GLN A 149 -5.13 7.32 -4.76
CA GLN A 149 -5.26 7.89 -3.41
C GLN A 149 -4.48 7.10 -2.35
N ALA A 150 -4.47 5.76 -2.46
CA ALA A 150 -3.75 4.90 -1.52
C ALA A 150 -2.23 5.02 -1.63
N VAL A 151 -1.70 5.27 -2.84
CA VAL A 151 -0.26 5.39 -3.09
C VAL A 151 0.28 6.81 -2.98
N VAL A 152 -0.57 7.84 -2.79
CA VAL A 152 -0.17 9.26 -2.83
C VAL A 152 0.93 9.64 -1.83
N PHE A 153 1.06 8.88 -0.73
CA PHE A 153 2.08 9.10 0.31
C PHE A 153 3.41 8.37 0.02
N TYR A 154 3.50 7.66 -1.10
CA TYR A 154 4.63 6.82 -1.49
C TYR A 154 5.14 7.26 -2.87
N SER A 155 6.09 8.19 -2.91
CA SER A 155 6.49 8.89 -4.14
C SER A 155 6.93 7.95 -5.28
N VAL A 156 7.64 6.87 -4.96
CA VAL A 156 8.10 5.89 -5.96
C VAL A 156 6.94 5.07 -6.51
N GLU A 157 6.08 4.57 -5.63
CA GLU A 157 4.93 3.74 -5.98
C GLU A 157 3.81 4.54 -6.65
N GLN A 158 3.68 5.82 -6.29
CA GLN A 158 2.83 6.77 -6.98
C GLN A 158 3.28 6.97 -8.43
N ALA A 159 4.58 7.18 -8.66
CA ALA A 159 5.10 7.32 -10.03
C ALA A 159 4.83 6.06 -10.87
N LYS A 160 5.02 4.87 -10.29
CA LYS A 160 4.69 3.59 -10.93
C LYS A 160 3.19 3.45 -11.25
N ALA A 161 2.32 3.76 -10.29
CA ALA A 161 0.88 3.69 -10.49
C ALA A 161 0.43 4.65 -11.60
N VAL A 162 0.96 5.88 -11.63
CA VAL A 162 0.68 6.84 -12.70
C VAL A 162 1.13 6.32 -14.07
N GLN A 163 2.31 5.70 -14.15
CA GLN A 163 2.79 5.10 -15.40
C GLN A 163 1.87 3.98 -15.87
N ILE A 164 1.48 3.07 -14.98
CA ILE A 164 0.53 1.98 -15.27
C ILE A 164 -0.79 2.53 -15.78
N PHE A 165 -1.37 3.54 -15.11
CA PHE A 165 -2.65 4.10 -15.54
C PHE A 165 -2.56 4.78 -16.91
N ARG A 166 -1.45 5.45 -17.22
CA ARG A 166 -1.24 6.03 -18.55
C ARG A 166 -1.19 4.97 -19.63
N SER A 167 -0.45 3.88 -19.41
CA SER A 167 -0.39 2.77 -20.35
C SER A 167 -1.76 2.12 -20.53
N ILE A 168 -2.47 1.82 -19.43
CA ILE A 168 -3.82 1.24 -19.50
C ILE A 168 -4.79 2.16 -20.25
N GLN A 169 -4.77 3.46 -19.96
CA GLN A 169 -5.64 4.42 -20.64
C GLN A 169 -5.31 4.51 -22.13
N SER A 170 -4.02 4.45 -22.50
CA SER A 170 -3.60 4.41 -23.90
C SER A 170 -4.13 3.15 -24.59
N MET A 171 -3.91 1.97 -24.02
CA MET A 171 -4.42 0.69 -24.54
C MET A 171 -5.95 0.70 -24.65
N HIS A 172 -6.66 1.16 -23.62
CA HIS A 172 -8.12 1.25 -23.62
C HIS A 172 -8.65 2.17 -24.71
N THR A 173 -8.01 3.33 -24.90
CA THR A 173 -8.37 4.29 -25.94
C THR A 173 -8.18 3.68 -27.32
N ARG A 174 -7.03 3.02 -27.54
CA ARG A 174 -6.76 2.27 -28.76
C ARG A 174 -7.84 1.22 -28.99
N ALA A 175 -8.01 0.26 -28.08
CA ALA A 175 -8.99 -0.80 -28.19
C ALA A 175 -10.42 -0.27 -28.44
N SER A 176 -10.80 0.86 -27.83
CA SER A 176 -12.11 1.50 -28.05
C SER A 176 -12.22 2.11 -29.45
N SER A 177 -11.18 2.77 -29.94
CA SER A 177 -11.16 3.27 -31.32
C SER A 177 -11.20 2.14 -32.37
N MET A 178 -10.63 0.99 -32.03
CA MET A 178 -10.70 -0.25 -32.80
C MET A 178 -12.16 -0.69 -33.02
N MET A 179 -13.00 -0.55 -31.99
CA MET A 179 -14.44 -0.84 -32.10
C MET A 179 -15.22 0.23 -32.88
N MET A 180 -14.73 1.46 -32.99
CA MET A 180 -15.51 2.61 -33.47
C MET A 180 -15.23 3.07 -34.91
N GLN A 181 -14.16 2.62 -35.59
CA GLN A 181 -13.79 3.15 -36.91
C GLN A 181 -13.46 2.10 -37.99
N THR A 182 -13.68 2.52 -39.24
CA THR A 182 -13.80 1.79 -40.51
C THR A 182 -12.55 1.75 -41.39
N ASP A 183 -11.41 2.29 -40.92
CA ASP A 183 -10.18 2.39 -41.73
C ASP A 183 -9.08 1.43 -41.24
N ASP A 184 -8.27 0.94 -42.18
CA ASP A 184 -7.19 -0.02 -41.95
C ASP A 184 -6.27 0.38 -40.80
N TRP A 185 -6.27 -0.45 -39.77
CA TRP A 185 -5.59 -0.19 -38.52
C TRP A 185 -4.13 -0.65 -38.58
N GLY A 186 -3.19 0.30 -38.66
CA GLY A 186 -1.75 0.09 -38.76
C GLY A 186 -1.01 -0.33 -37.49
N CYS A 187 -1.71 -0.64 -36.39
CA CYS A 187 -1.07 -1.07 -35.15
C CYS A 187 -0.91 -2.60 -35.13
N SER A 188 0.28 -3.11 -34.80
CA SER A 188 0.48 -4.56 -34.70
C SER A 188 -0.17 -5.06 -33.41
N LEU A 189 -1.02 -6.08 -33.56
CA LEU A 189 -1.67 -6.73 -32.41
C LEU A 189 -0.66 -7.28 -31.41
N LEU A 190 0.52 -7.68 -31.90
CA LEU A 190 1.66 -8.08 -31.08
C LEU A 190 2.15 -6.96 -30.16
N SER A 191 2.24 -5.71 -30.66
CA SER A 191 2.69 -4.58 -29.85
C SER A 191 1.73 -4.28 -28.69
N ASP A 192 0.43 -4.43 -28.91
CA ASP A 192 -0.57 -4.25 -27.84
C ASP A 192 -0.46 -5.37 -26.80
N VAL A 193 -0.25 -6.63 -27.23
CA VAL A 193 -0.04 -7.77 -26.33
C VAL A 193 1.25 -7.60 -25.50
N GLU A 194 2.34 -7.14 -26.11
CA GLU A 194 3.59 -6.83 -25.41
C GLU A 194 3.41 -5.70 -24.39
N GLU A 195 2.67 -4.65 -24.73
CA GLU A 195 2.36 -3.57 -23.79
C GLU A 195 1.52 -4.10 -22.61
N ILE A 196 0.50 -4.93 -22.86
CA ILE A 196 -0.31 -5.55 -21.80
C ILE A 196 0.59 -6.36 -20.85
N ALA A 197 1.49 -7.19 -21.38
CA ALA A 197 2.40 -8.00 -20.58
C ALA A 197 3.36 -7.13 -19.73
N SER A 198 3.90 -6.05 -20.32
CA SER A 198 4.76 -5.09 -19.63
C SER A 198 4.03 -4.36 -18.48
N VAL A 199 2.79 -3.92 -18.73
CA VAL A 199 1.94 -3.29 -17.73
C VAL A 199 1.59 -4.29 -16.63
N TYR A 200 1.27 -5.53 -16.98
CA TYR A 200 0.97 -6.59 -16.02
C TYR A 200 2.16 -6.89 -15.09
N SER A 201 3.37 -6.96 -15.64
CA SER A 201 4.61 -7.07 -14.85
C SER A 201 4.79 -5.90 -13.88
N SER A 202 4.49 -4.68 -14.34
CA SER A 202 4.54 -3.47 -13.50
C SER A 202 3.52 -3.52 -12.36
N VAL A 203 2.29 -3.99 -12.63
CA VAL A 203 1.24 -4.21 -11.63
C VAL A 203 1.66 -5.27 -10.60
N CYS A 204 2.28 -6.38 -11.04
CA CYS A 204 2.83 -7.40 -10.15
C CYS A 204 3.89 -6.82 -9.20
N SER A 205 4.76 -5.94 -9.68
CA SER A 205 5.75 -5.26 -8.83
C SER A 205 5.12 -4.38 -7.74
N LEU A 206 3.97 -3.76 -8.03
CA LEU A 206 3.18 -2.98 -7.07
C LEU A 206 2.44 -3.89 -6.09
N PHE A 207 1.98 -5.06 -6.55
CA PHE A 207 1.42 -6.10 -5.69
C PHE A 207 2.44 -6.59 -4.66
N ASP A 208 3.67 -6.88 -5.10
CA ASP A 208 4.75 -7.29 -4.20
C ASP A 208 5.05 -6.22 -3.16
N TRP A 209 5.05 -4.96 -3.57
CA TRP A 209 5.18 -3.84 -2.63
C TRP A 209 4.02 -3.80 -1.64
N ALA A 210 2.76 -3.87 -2.12
CA ALA A 210 1.57 -3.83 -1.28
C ALA A 210 1.55 -4.97 -0.27
N ARG A 211 2.10 -6.13 -0.66
CA ARG A 211 2.18 -7.36 0.14
C ARG A 211 3.40 -7.42 1.05
N ARG A 212 4.43 -6.58 0.88
CA ARG A 212 5.62 -6.58 1.75
C ARG A 212 5.29 -6.13 3.17
N LYS A 213 4.85 -7.09 3.98
CA LYS A 213 5.05 -7.11 5.42
C LYS A 213 5.64 -8.46 5.83
N LYS A 214 6.81 -8.37 6.49
CA LYS A 214 7.49 -9.44 7.21
C LYS A 214 6.45 -10.27 8.00
N ASN A 215 6.44 -11.58 7.78
CA ASN A 215 5.70 -12.61 8.52
C ASN A 215 4.22 -12.81 8.10
N GLY A 216 4.02 -13.67 7.10
CA GLY A 216 3.19 -14.85 7.32
C GLY A 216 1.68 -14.81 7.03
N TYR A 217 1.14 -13.85 6.28
CA TYR A 217 -0.29 -13.88 5.96
C TYR A 217 -0.62 -13.70 4.47
N GLY A 218 -1.44 -14.64 3.99
CA GLY A 218 -2.27 -14.54 2.79
C GLY A 218 -1.71 -15.29 1.59
N LYS A 219 -2.34 -16.41 1.19
CA LYS A 219 -2.28 -16.94 -0.17
C LYS A 219 -2.63 -15.83 -1.16
N VAL A 220 -2.02 -15.89 -2.34
CA VAL A 220 -2.38 -15.05 -3.50
C VAL A 220 -3.90 -15.09 -3.68
N PRO A 221 -4.60 -13.96 -3.89
CA PRO A 221 -6.01 -14.01 -4.24
C PRO A 221 -6.17 -14.88 -5.48
N TYR A 222 -7.05 -15.88 -5.43
CA TYR A 222 -7.38 -16.82 -6.49
C TYR A 222 -7.43 -16.21 -7.92
N PRO A 223 -7.95 -14.99 -8.16
CA PRO A 223 -7.92 -14.38 -9.49
C PRO A 223 -6.51 -14.07 -10.04
N LEU A 224 -5.50 -13.78 -9.21
CA LEU A 224 -4.14 -13.51 -9.69
C LEU A 224 -3.42 -14.81 -10.08
N GLU A 225 -3.63 -15.90 -9.35
CA GLU A 225 -3.08 -17.22 -9.68
C GLU A 225 -3.73 -17.76 -10.96
N SER A 226 -5.04 -17.55 -11.12
CA SER A 226 -5.78 -17.88 -12.35
C SER A 226 -5.36 -17.00 -13.53
N ALA A 227 -5.18 -15.69 -13.34
CA ALA A 227 -4.69 -14.79 -14.39
C ALA A 227 -3.26 -15.11 -14.83
N LEU A 228 -2.37 -15.46 -13.88
CA LEU A 228 -1.01 -15.91 -14.18
C LEU A 228 -0.98 -17.26 -14.90
N LEU A 229 -1.85 -18.19 -14.52
CA LEU A 229 -2.02 -19.47 -15.21
C LEU A 229 -2.63 -19.29 -16.60
N ASN A 230 -3.62 -18.40 -16.76
CA ASN A 230 -4.28 -18.12 -18.04
C ASN A 230 -3.36 -17.33 -19.00
N MET A 231 -2.59 -16.36 -18.50
CA MET A 231 -1.53 -15.69 -19.28
C MET A 231 -0.33 -16.61 -19.54
N GLY A 232 -0.18 -17.68 -18.76
CA GLY A 232 0.77 -18.78 -18.98
C GLY A 232 0.22 -19.95 -19.81
N ALA A 233 -1.05 -19.94 -20.21
CA ALA A 233 -1.72 -21.07 -20.84
C ALA A 233 -1.98 -20.81 -22.33
N ASN A 234 -0.90 -20.71 -23.10
CA ASN A 234 -0.90 -21.27 -24.44
C ASN A 234 0.55 -21.59 -24.83
N GLU A 235 0.90 -22.88 -24.89
CA GLU A 235 2.25 -23.32 -25.31
C GLU A 235 2.66 -22.70 -26.66
N GLN A 236 1.68 -22.40 -27.52
CA GLN A 236 1.89 -21.72 -28.80
C GLN A 236 2.30 -20.25 -28.65
N ILE A 237 1.71 -19.51 -27.70
CA ILE A 237 2.06 -18.10 -27.43
C ILE A 237 3.41 -18.02 -26.70
N GLN A 238 3.69 -18.96 -25.80
CA GLN A 238 5.01 -19.10 -25.17
C GLN A 238 6.10 -19.43 -26.20
N ALA A 239 5.83 -20.33 -27.15
CA ALA A 239 6.76 -20.64 -28.22
C ALA A 239 6.99 -19.45 -29.17
N ALA A 240 5.95 -18.66 -29.46
CA ALA A 240 6.05 -17.45 -30.29
C ALA A 240 6.86 -16.34 -29.60
N LEU A 241 6.61 -16.08 -28.31
CA LEU A 241 7.36 -15.09 -27.51
C LEU A 241 8.81 -15.51 -27.25
N ALA A 242 9.05 -16.80 -26.97
CA ALA A 242 10.41 -17.33 -26.79
C ALA A 242 11.23 -17.32 -28.09
N LYS A 243 10.58 -17.47 -29.24
CA LYS A 243 11.24 -17.32 -30.55
C LYS A 243 11.60 -15.87 -30.84
N PHE A 244 10.68 -14.93 -30.57
CA PHE A 244 10.92 -13.50 -30.74
C PHE A 244 12.08 -12.98 -29.88
N TRP A 245 12.15 -13.37 -28.60
CA TRP A 245 13.22 -12.96 -27.68
C TRP A 245 14.61 -13.52 -28.00
N ASN A 246 14.71 -14.60 -28.77
CA ASN A 246 15.98 -15.20 -29.16
C ASN A 246 16.51 -14.67 -30.51
N ASP A 247 15.65 -14.01 -31.30
CA ASP A 247 15.98 -13.47 -32.63
C ASP A 247 16.25 -11.94 -32.64
N THR A 248 16.10 -11.25 -31.49
CA THR A 248 16.47 -9.83 -31.26
C THR A 248 17.61 -9.68 -30.27
#